data_AF-A0A7S2Z7V6-F1
#
_entry.id   AF-A0A7S2Z7V6-F1
#
_cell.length_a   1.000
_cell.length_b   1.000
_cell.length_c   1.000
_cell.angle_alpha   90.00
_cell.angle_beta   90.00
_cell.angle_gamma   90.00
#
_symmetry.space_group_name_H-M   'P 1'
#
loop_
_entity.id
_entity.type
_entity.pdbx_description
1 polymer ?
#
loop_
_entity_poly.entity_id
_entity_poly.type
_entity_poly.pdbx_seq_one_letter_code
_entity_poly.pdbx_strand_id
1 'polypeptide(L)'
;RIGIGRPVNKRIPIPKHVLMRFAKEEQEDIAFAVADCVKIVENIMVNGLDKALSTSNQKKNHNNRPPKKKKVKSEKEDVSEGDAQSEPIVASAGDGEVGG
;
A
#
# COMPACT_ATOMS: atom_id res chain seq x y z
N ARG A 1 -11.72 3.72 14.67
CA ARG A 1 -10.25 3.74 14.46
C ARG A 1 -9.92 2.76 13.34
N ILE A 2 -9.16 3.17 12.32
CA ILE A 2 -8.71 2.30 11.23
C ILE A 2 -7.29 1.85 11.55
N GLY A 3 -7.04 0.53 11.50
CA GLY A 3 -5.72 -0.03 11.77
C GLY A 3 -4.93 -0.19 10.48
N ILE A 4 -3.77 0.46 10.39
CA ILE A 4 -2.84 0.34 9.25
C ILE A 4 -1.78 -0.76 9.45
N GLY A 5 -1.82 -1.46 10.59
CA GLY A 5 -0.85 -2.50 10.93
C GLY A 5 0.42 -1.98 11.62
N ARG A 6 1.42 -2.85 11.71
CA ARG A 6 2.78 -2.54 12.20
C ARG A 6 3.77 -2.81 11.07
N PRO A 7 4.93 -2.12 11.04
CA PRO A 7 5.94 -2.37 10.02
C PRO A 7 6.33 -3.86 10.01
N VAL A 8 6.32 -4.48 8.83
CA VAL A 8 6.74 -5.88 8.66
C VAL A 8 8.20 -6.07 9.10
N ASN A 9 9.04 -5.08 8.77
CA ASN A 9 10.43 -5.04 9.21
C ASN A 9 10.56 -4.11 10.42
N LYS A 10 10.92 -4.69 11.58
CA LYS A 10 11.09 -3.97 12.86
C LYS A 10 12.18 -2.89 12.81
N ARG A 11 13.06 -2.91 11.81
CA ARG A 11 14.09 -1.88 11.60
C ARG A 11 13.54 -0.56 11.07
N ILE A 12 12.34 -0.56 10.50
CA ILE A 12 11.71 0.67 9.98
C ILE A 12 11.07 1.41 11.15
N PRO A 13 11.47 2.67 11.43
CA PRO A 13 10.84 3.47 12.47
C PRO A 13 9.36 3.73 12.15
N ILE A 14 8.52 3.81 13.19
CA ILE A 14 7.08 4.05 13.06
C ILE A 14 6.77 5.30 12.23
N PRO A 15 7.42 6.47 12.46
CA PRO A 15 7.12 7.67 11.67
C PRO A 15 7.37 7.46 10.19
N LYS A 16 8.43 6.72 9.84
CA LYS A 16 8.75 6.40 8.45
C LYS A 16 7.69 5.48 7.83
N HIS A 17 7.24 4.45 8.55
CA HIS A 17 6.21 3.54 8.05
C HIS A 17 4.87 4.25 7.76
N VAL A 18 4.46 5.19 8.62
CA VAL A 18 3.20 5.94 8.44
C VAL A 18 3.25 6.88 7.23
N LEU A 19 4.44 7.40 6.90
CA LEU A 19 4.63 8.32 5.77
C LEU A 19 4.92 7.59 4.44
N MET A 20 5.17 6.28 4.47
CA MET A 20 5.38 5.49 3.26
C MET A 20 4.06 5.20 2.53
N ARG A 21 4.14 5.00 1.22
CA ARG A 21 3.01 4.47 0.45
C ARG A 21 2.83 2.98 0.78
N PHE A 22 1.60 2.60 1.10
CA PHE A 22 1.23 1.21 1.36
C PHE A 22 1.26 0.38 0.08
N ALA A 23 1.44 -0.93 0.23
CA ALA A 23 1.29 -1.85 -0.89
C ALA A 23 -0.19 -1.87 -1.34
N LYS A 24 -0.42 -2.26 -2.60
CA LYS A 24 -1.77 -2.29 -3.18
C LYS A 24 -2.76 -3.13 -2.36
N GLU A 25 -2.31 -4.30 -1.87
CA GLU A 25 -3.13 -5.18 -1.03
C GLU A 25 -3.55 -4.51 0.29
N GLU A 26 -2.62 -3.81 0.96
CA GLU A 26 -2.91 -3.09 2.20
C GLU A 26 -3.83 -1.88 1.94
N GLN A 27 -3.65 -1.22 0.79
CA GLN A 27 -4.49 -0.10 0.38
C GLN A 27 -5.94 -0.55 0.12
N GLU A 28 -6.13 -1.73 -0.46
CA GLU A 28 -7.46 -2.33 -0.66
C GLU A 28 -8.13 -2.66 0.68
N ASP A 29 -7.40 -3.24 1.63
CA ASP A 29 -7.90 -3.53 2.98
C ASP A 29 -8.28 -2.23 3.73
N ILE A 30 -7.47 -1.18 3.62
CA ILE A 30 -7.76 0.14 4.20
C ILE A 30 -9.00 0.74 3.53
N ALA A 31 -9.10 0.70 2.20
CA ALA A 31 -10.24 1.23 1.46
C ALA A 31 -11.54 0.52 1.85
N PHE A 32 -11.52 -0.80 2.02
CA PHE A 32 -12.67 -1.57 2.51
C PHE A 32 -13.08 -1.12 3.91
N ALA A 33 -12.13 -0.95 4.83
CA ALA A 33 -12.41 -0.46 6.18
C ALA A 33 -12.97 0.97 6.20
N VAL A 34 -12.52 1.85 5.31
CA VAL A 34 -13.05 3.22 5.15
C VAL A 34 -14.50 3.17 4.65
N ALA A 35 -14.80 2.36 3.64
CA ALA A 35 -16.14 2.23 3.10
C ALA A 35 -17.15 1.72 4.14
N ASP A 36 -16.75 0.76 4.98
CA ASP A 36 -17.58 0.30 6.08
C ASP A 36 -17.76 1.35 7.19
N CYS A 37 -16.78 2.23 7.39
CA CYS A 37 -16.92 3.36 8.32
C CYS A 37 -18.00 4.34 7.88
N VAL A 38 -18.16 4.58 6.57
CA VAL A 38 -19.22 5.45 6.03
C VAL A 38 -20.60 4.95 6.46
N LYS A 39 -20.88 3.65 6.29
CA LYS A 39 -22.14 3.02 6.71
C LYS A 39 -22.40 3.16 8.20
N ILE A 40 -21.35 3.08 9.02
CA ILE A 40 -21.47 3.26 10.48
C ILE A 40 -21.83 4.70 10.80
N VAL A 41 -21.22 5.68 10.13
CA VAL A 41 -21.54 7.10 10.33
C VAL A 41 -22.97 7.40 9.93
N GLU A 42 -23.43 6.90 8.78
CA GLU A 42 -24.84 6.99 8.36
C GLU A 42 -25.78 6.40 9.44
N ASN A 43 -25.41 5.25 10.00
CA ASN A 43 -26.18 4.60 11.05
C ASN A 43 -26.19 5.41 12.36
N ILE A 44 -25.09 6.08 12.71
CA ILE A 44 -25.01 6.99 13.87
C ILE A 44 -25.98 8.16 13.67
N MET A 45 -26.06 8.72 12.46
CA MET A 45 -26.94 9.86 12.16
C MET A 45 -28.42 9.50 12.27
N VAL A 46 -28.80 8.27 11.89
CA VAL A 46 -30.21 7.82 11.93
C VAL A 46 -30.61 7.29 13.30
N ASN A 47 -29.78 6.44 13.91
CA ASN A 47 -30.15 5.64 15.09
C ASN A 47 -29.50 6.09 16.39
N GLY A 48 -28.64 7.11 16.35
CA GLY A 48 -27.85 7.56 17.48
C GLY A 48 -26.60 6.71 17.73
N LEU A 49 -25.70 7.24 18.56
CA LEU A 49 -24.34 6.73 18.75
C LEU A 49 -24.30 5.32 19.37
N ASP A 50 -25.10 5.06 20.40
CA ASP A 50 -25.03 3.83 21.20
C ASP A 50 -25.45 2.58 20.42
N LYS A 51 -26.50 2.71 19.60
CA LYS A 51 -27.01 1.61 18.76
C LYS A 51 -26.03 1.29 17.63
N ALA A 52 -25.42 2.31 17.03
CA ALA A 52 -24.49 2.12 15.92
C ALA A 52 -23.17 1.46 16.36
N LEU A 53 -22.60 1.89 17.50
CA LEU A 53 -21.33 1.33 18.00
C LEU A 53 -21.45 -0.13 18.47
N SER A 54 -22.61 -0.52 19.00
CA SER A 54 -22.89 -1.89 19.44
C SER A 54 -22.81 -2.92 18.29
N THR A 55 -23.25 -2.54 17.09
CA THR A 55 -23.21 -3.40 15.89
C THR A 55 -21.83 -3.46 15.23
N SER A 56 -20.99 -2.43 15.41
CA SER A 56 -19.69 -2.30 14.75
C SER A 56 -18.58 -3.12 15.44
N ASN A 57 -18.59 -3.17 16.77
CA ASN A 57 -17.55 -3.88 17.51
C ASN A 57 -17.69 -5.43 17.46
N GLN A 58 -18.85 -5.95 17.06
CA GLN A 58 -19.13 -7.39 17.03
C GLN A 58 -18.66 -8.11 15.75
N LYS A 59 -18.29 -7.38 14.68
CA LYS A 59 -18.01 -8.00 13.36
C LYS A 59 -16.58 -8.48 13.12
N LYS A 60 -15.67 -8.43 14.10
CA LYS A 60 -14.29 -8.93 13.93
C LYS A 60 -14.12 -10.43 14.25
N ASN A 61 -15.11 -11.26 13.95
CA ASN A 61 -14.93 -12.72 13.93
C ASN A 61 -14.50 -13.16 12.52
N HIS A 62 -13.18 -13.23 12.33
CA HIS A 62 -12.36 -14.10 11.45
C HIS A 62 -12.88 -14.67 10.09
N ASN A 63 -14.00 -14.25 9.52
CA ASN A 63 -14.56 -14.88 8.30
C ASN A 63 -14.66 -13.98 7.05
N ASN A 64 -14.48 -12.67 7.17
CA ASN A 64 -14.57 -11.74 6.01
C ASN A 64 -13.21 -11.18 5.56
N ARG A 65 -12.10 -11.84 5.91
CA ARG A 65 -10.83 -11.52 5.26
C ARG A 65 -10.90 -12.03 3.81
N PRO A 66 -10.57 -11.21 2.80
CA PRO A 66 -10.37 -11.74 1.45
C PRO A 66 -9.38 -12.91 1.52
N PRO A 67 -9.60 -13.99 0.76
CA PRO A 67 -8.80 -15.20 0.87
C PRO A 67 -7.33 -14.85 0.60
N LYS A 68 -6.48 -14.95 1.64
CA LYS A 68 -5.04 -14.84 1.47
C LYS A 68 -4.61 -15.97 0.55
N LYS A 69 -4.25 -15.65 -0.69
CA LYS A 69 -3.58 -16.60 -1.58
C LYS A 69 -2.34 -17.10 -0.82
N LYS A 70 -2.30 -18.42 -0.56
CA LYS A 70 -1.14 -19.07 0.05
C LYS A 70 0.08 -18.73 -0.81
N LYS A 71 1.05 -17.99 -0.28
CA LYS A 71 2.38 -17.88 -0.89
C LYS A 71 2.98 -19.28 -0.89
N VAL A 72 3.05 -19.90 -2.07
CA VAL A 72 3.90 -21.06 -2.32
C VAL A 72 5.33 -20.61 -2.04
N LYS A 73 6.00 -21.32 -1.12
CA LYS A 73 7.43 -21.19 -0.85
C LYS A 73 8.17 -21.78 -2.05
N SER A 74 8.65 -20.94 -2.96
CA SER A 74 9.62 -21.35 -3.98
C SER A 74 11.01 -21.12 -3.42
N GLU A 75 11.71 -22.23 -3.16
CA GLU A 75 13.13 -22.28 -2.87
C GLU A 75 13.94 -21.91 -4.13
N LYS A 76 14.90 -21.00 -3.91
CA LYS A 76 16.21 -20.81 -4.54
C LYS A 76 16.46 -21.38 -5.93
N GLU A 77 16.80 -20.49 -6.88
CA GLU A 77 17.89 -20.73 -7.83
C GLU A 77 18.61 -19.42 -8.19
N ASP A 78 19.90 -19.58 -8.47
CA ASP A 78 21.01 -18.64 -8.58
C ASP A 78 20.99 -17.80 -9.89
N VAL A 79 22.01 -16.93 -10.03
CA VAL A 79 22.53 -16.29 -11.27
C VAL A 79 22.07 -14.85 -11.58
N SER A 80 22.88 -13.85 -11.20
CA SER A 80 23.87 -13.21 -12.11
C SER A 80 24.42 -11.91 -11.50
N GLU A 81 25.74 -11.87 -11.37
CA GLU A 81 26.52 -10.63 -11.34
C GLU A 81 26.25 -9.83 -12.62
N GLY A 82 26.04 -8.53 -12.47
CA GLY A 82 25.87 -7.58 -13.55
C GLY A 82 26.52 -6.27 -13.17
N ASP A 83 27.84 -6.32 -13.04
CA ASP A 83 28.73 -5.16 -12.98
C ASP A 83 28.91 -4.64 -14.42
N ALA A 84 28.55 -3.38 -14.68
CA ALA A 84 29.22 -2.49 -15.66
C ALA A 84 28.42 -1.20 -15.84
N GLN A 85 28.95 -0.13 -15.24
CA GLN A 85 28.70 1.25 -15.63
C GLN A 85 29.03 1.44 -17.11
N SER A 86 28.17 2.11 -17.87
CA SER A 86 28.58 2.82 -19.09
C SER A 86 27.77 4.11 -19.25
N GLU A 87 28.51 5.17 -19.52
CA GLU A 87 28.15 6.58 -19.48
C GLU A 87 27.23 7.04 -20.63
N PRO A 88 26.56 8.19 -20.51
CA PRO A 88 25.76 8.76 -21.59
C PRO A 88 26.65 9.58 -22.56
N ILE A 89 26.69 9.18 -23.83
CA ILE A 89 27.30 9.98 -24.91
C ILE A 89 26.21 10.86 -25.53
N VAL A 90 26.23 12.15 -25.20
CA VAL A 90 25.43 13.19 -25.85
C VAL A 90 26.12 13.62 -27.15
N ALA A 91 25.54 13.28 -28.29
CA ALA A 91 25.93 13.82 -29.59
C ALA A 91 24.81 14.75 -30.10
N SER A 92 24.95 16.04 -29.81
CA SER A 92 24.17 17.10 -30.46
C SER A 92 25.16 17.95 -31.26
N ALA A 93 25.27 17.64 -32.56
CA ALA A 93 25.96 18.48 -33.53
C ALA A 93 24.88 19.25 -34.29
N GLY A 94 24.77 20.54 -33.98
CA GLY A 94 23.95 21.49 -34.71
C GLY A 94 24.68 22.82 -34.74
N ASP A 95 25.44 23.06 -35.81
CA ASP A 95 26.02 24.37 -36.10
C ASP A 95 25.84 24.66 -37.60
N GLY A 96 24.75 25.38 -37.89
CA GLY A 96 24.85 26.77 -38.33
C GLY A 96 25.63 27.06 -39.60
N GLU A 97 24.90 27.00 -40.71
CA GLU A 97 25.04 27.80 -41.94
C GLU A 97 25.62 29.22 -41.72
N VAL A 98 26.71 29.56 -42.42
CA VAL A 98 27.18 30.95 -42.62
C VAL A 98 27.24 31.21 -44.12
N GLY A 99 26.39 32.13 -44.58
CA GLY A 99 26.26 32.54 -45.96
C GLY A 99 27.45 33.34 -46.50
N GLY A 100 27.57 33.33 -47.83
CA GLY A 100 28.39 34.22 -48.64
C GLY A 100 27.53 34.88 -49.71
#